data_AF-A0A1G9T0V7-F1
#
_entry.id   AF-A0A1G9T0V7-F1
#
_cell.length_a   1.000
_cell.length_b   1.000
_cell.length_c   1.000
_cell.angle_alpha   90.00
_cell.angle_beta   90.00
_cell.angle_gamma   90.00
#
_symmetry.space_group_name_H-M   'P 1'
#
loop_
_entity.id
_entity.type
_entity.pdbx_description
1 polymer ?
#
loop_
_entity_poly.entity_id
_entity_poly.type
_entity_poly.pdbx_seq_one_letter_code
_entity_poly.pdbx_strand_id
1 'polypeptide(L)'
;MTVPAVLPPIEVPQLSGGRERARALVDGLADRMSGATIVVDFRRMVAGTPSFADELVTRVLVDGGAAVLRAEHVTREFGEYLLEAARDHGVAERLQTA
;
A
#
# COMPACT_ATOMS: atom_id res chain seq x y z
N MET A 1 18.42 -16.00 10.28
CA MET A 1 17.89 -14.73 9.75
C MET A 1 16.95 -15.08 8.62
N THR A 2 15.64 -14.96 8.83
CA THR A 2 14.65 -15.20 7.78
C THR A 2 14.67 -13.98 6.87
N VAL A 3 15.00 -14.17 5.60
CA VAL A 3 14.92 -13.09 4.60
C VAL A 3 13.43 -12.74 4.43
N PRO A 4 13.01 -11.46 4.58
CA PRO A 4 11.63 -11.08 4.36
C PRO A 4 11.20 -11.49 2.95
N ALA A 5 10.07 -12.19 2.84
CA ALA A 5 9.52 -12.50 1.53
C ALA A 5 9.12 -11.17 0.84
N VAL A 6 9.68 -10.91 -0.34
CA VAL A 6 9.22 -9.82 -1.20
C VAL A 6 8.17 -10.40 -2.12
N LEU A 7 6.93 -9.92 -2.03
CA LEU A 7 5.88 -10.36 -2.93
C LEU A 7 6.02 -9.67 -4.30
N PRO A 8 5.58 -10.33 -5.40
CA PRO A 8 5.55 -9.69 -6.71
C PRO A 8 4.80 -8.35 -6.64
N PRO A 9 5.24 -7.31 -7.37
CA PRO A 9 4.58 -6.02 -7.36
C PRO A 9 3.11 -6.12 -7.74
N ILE A 10 2.24 -5.45 -6.98
CA ILE A 10 0.83 -5.30 -7.30
C ILE A 10 0.69 -4.07 -8.20
N GLU A 11 0.20 -4.25 -9.43
CA GLU A 11 -0.10 -3.12 -10.31
C GLU A 11 -1.42 -2.45 -9.91
N VAL A 12 -1.40 -1.13 -9.74
CA VAL A 12 -2.60 -0.34 -9.42
C VAL A 12 -3.36 0.04 -10.69
N PRO A 13 -4.70 -0.19 -10.76
CA PRO A 13 -5.53 0.27 -11.88
C PRO A 13 -5.49 1.79 -12.07
N GLN A 14 -5.68 2.25 -13.32
CA GLN A 14 -5.55 3.67 -13.69
C GLN A 14 -6.46 4.62 -12.90
N LEU A 15 -7.68 4.18 -12.56
CA LEU A 15 -8.66 4.92 -11.76
C LEU A 15 -8.90 4.19 -10.44
N SER A 16 -8.21 4.65 -9.39
CA SER A 16 -8.26 4.05 -8.06
C SER A 16 -8.93 4.99 -7.07
N GLY A 17 -10.25 5.11 -7.20
CA GLY A 17 -11.11 5.82 -6.23
C GLY A 17 -11.90 4.84 -5.37
N GLY A 18 -11.87 5.06 -4.04
CA GLY A 18 -12.73 4.40 -3.06
C GLY A 18 -12.13 3.15 -2.38
N ARG A 19 -12.56 2.92 -1.14
CA ARG A 19 -12.09 1.83 -0.25
C ARG A 19 -12.24 0.43 -0.86
N GLU A 20 -13.32 0.19 -1.58
CA GLU A 20 -13.58 -1.11 -2.22
C GLU A 20 -12.49 -1.52 -3.22
N ARG A 21 -11.91 -0.56 -3.95
CA ARG A 21 -10.83 -0.86 -4.89
C ARG A 21 -9.53 -1.23 -4.17
N ALA A 22 -9.20 -0.54 -3.08
CA ALA A 22 -8.03 -0.87 -2.27
C ALA A 22 -8.17 -2.28 -1.66
N ARG A 23 -9.37 -2.64 -1.21
CA ARG A 23 -9.70 -3.99 -0.75
C ARG A 23 -9.46 -5.04 -1.84
N ALA A 24 -10.05 -4.84 -3.01
CA ALA A 24 -9.92 -5.78 -4.14
C ALA A 24 -8.47 -5.97 -4.60
N LEU A 25 -7.63 -4.93 -4.47
CA LEU A 25 -6.20 -4.98 -4.82
C LEU A 25 -5.41 -5.98 -3.97
N VAL A 26 -5.78 -6.15 -2.70
CA VAL A 26 -4.97 -6.88 -1.71
C VAL A 26 -5.65 -8.12 -1.14
N ASP A 27 -6.94 -8.33 -1.41
CA ASP A 27 -7.72 -9.47 -0.92
C ASP A 27 -7.06 -10.82 -1.26
N GLY A 28 -6.40 -10.95 -2.43
CA GLY A 28 -5.72 -12.18 -2.84
C GLY A 28 -4.41 -12.48 -2.09
N LEU A 29 -3.96 -11.58 -1.20
CA LEU A 29 -2.66 -11.66 -0.53
C LEU A 29 -2.77 -11.84 0.99
N ALA A 30 -3.98 -11.80 1.56
CA ALA A 30 -4.25 -11.71 3.00
C ALA A 30 -3.34 -12.61 3.85
N ASP A 31 -3.30 -13.91 3.55
CA ASP A 31 -2.54 -14.90 4.35
C ASP A 31 -1.01 -14.80 4.18
N ARG A 32 -0.53 -14.03 3.19
CA ARG A 32 0.88 -13.93 2.80
C ARG A 32 1.51 -12.58 3.14
N MET A 33 0.72 -11.61 3.60
CA MET A 33 1.23 -10.27 3.87
C MET A 33 2.05 -10.18 5.16
N SER A 34 1.73 -11.00 6.17
CA SER A 34 2.37 -10.90 7.49
C SER A 34 3.90 -11.04 7.41
N GLY A 35 4.61 -10.00 7.87
CA GLY A 35 6.08 -9.95 7.87
C GLY A 35 6.73 -9.80 6.49
N ALA A 36 5.95 -9.70 5.41
CA ALA A 36 6.44 -9.54 4.05
C ALA A 36 6.71 -8.07 3.69
N THR A 37 7.52 -7.85 2.65
CA THR A 37 7.57 -6.57 1.95
C THR A 37 6.57 -6.61 0.81
N ILE A 38 5.61 -5.69 0.85
CA ILE A 38 4.58 -5.52 -0.17
C ILE A 38 4.98 -4.36 -1.07
N VAL A 39 5.15 -4.66 -2.36
CA VAL A 39 5.48 -3.67 -3.37
C VAL A 39 4.23 -3.35 -4.16
N VAL A 40 3.89 -2.07 -4.26
CA VAL A 40 2.75 -1.59 -5.04
C VAL A 40 3.27 -0.58 -6.06
N ASP A 41 3.03 -0.88 -7.34
CA ASP A 41 3.48 -0.03 -8.45
C ASP A 41 2.33 0.87 -8.92
N PHE A 42 2.51 2.18 -8.75
CA PHE A 42 1.57 3.23 -9.09
C PHE A 42 1.80 3.83 -10.49
N ARG A 43 2.71 3.28 -11.30
CA ARG A 43 3.10 3.85 -12.62
C ARG A 43 1.92 4.10 -13.57
N ARG A 44 0.84 3.32 -13.44
CA ARG A 44 -0.37 3.45 -14.27
C ARG A 44 -1.46 4.31 -13.63
N MET A 45 -1.35 4.62 -12.34
CA MET A 45 -2.37 5.38 -11.63
C MET A 45 -2.36 6.84 -12.08
N VAL A 46 -3.51 7.33 -12.52
CA VAL A 46 -3.68 8.73 -12.96
C VAL A 46 -4.10 9.62 -11.80
N ALA A 47 -4.99 9.11 -10.94
CA ALA A 47 -5.46 9.80 -9.74
C ALA A 47 -5.93 8.76 -8.70
N GLY A 48 -5.68 9.08 -7.42
CA GLY A 48 -6.16 8.32 -6.27
C GLY A 48 -6.76 9.26 -5.22
N THR A 49 -7.62 8.73 -4.36
CA THR A 49 -8.28 9.53 -3.30
C THR A 49 -7.63 9.30 -1.94
N PRO A 50 -7.72 10.25 -0.99
CA PRO A 50 -7.27 10.03 0.39
C PRO A 50 -7.87 8.77 1.02
N SER A 51 -9.15 8.51 0.76
CA SER A 51 -9.85 7.31 1.24
C SER A 51 -9.32 6.00 0.66
N PHE A 52 -8.71 6.03 -0.53
CA PHE A 52 -8.07 4.86 -1.12
C PHE A 52 -6.68 4.64 -0.50
N ALA A 53 -5.93 5.72 -0.25
CA ALA A 53 -4.64 5.67 0.46
C ALA A 53 -4.79 5.12 1.88
N ASP A 54 -5.75 5.65 2.64
CA ASP A 54 -6.13 5.19 3.99
C ASP A 54 -6.40 3.69 4.01
N GLU A 55 -7.33 3.22 3.16
CA GLU A 55 -7.69 1.81 3.11
C GLU A 55 -6.50 0.93 2.70
N LEU A 56 -5.66 1.36 1.75
CA LEU A 56 -4.49 0.59 1.35
C LEU A 56 -3.51 0.43 2.52
N VAL A 57 -3.25 1.51 3.26
CA VAL A 57 -2.41 1.48 4.47
C VAL A 57 -3.02 0.55 5.52
N THR A 58 -4.31 0.70 5.81
CA THR A 58 -5.01 -0.14 6.79
C THR A 58 -4.87 -1.62 6.43
N ARG A 59 -5.19 -1.99 5.18
CA ARG A 59 -5.19 -3.40 4.79
C ARG A 59 -3.82 -4.03 4.71
N VAL A 60 -2.81 -3.29 4.25
CA VAL A 60 -1.46 -3.84 4.09
C VAL A 60 -0.69 -3.82 5.41
N LEU A 61 -0.64 -2.69 6.09
CA LEU A 61 0.24 -2.49 7.24
C LEU A 61 -0.46 -2.79 8.57
N VAL A 62 -1.70 -2.37 8.74
CA VAL A 62 -2.41 -2.51 10.02
C VAL A 62 -3.00 -3.92 10.16
N ASP A 63 -3.90 -4.30 9.26
CA ASP A 63 -4.61 -5.57 9.30
C ASP A 63 -3.76 -6.73 8.74
N GLY A 64 -3.09 -6.50 7.60
CA GLY A 64 -2.29 -7.52 6.90
C GLY A 64 -0.92 -7.79 7.54
N GLY A 65 -0.45 -6.92 8.45
CA GLY A 65 0.80 -7.12 9.18
C GLY A 65 2.07 -7.10 8.34
N ALA A 66 2.05 -6.48 7.15
CA ALA A 66 3.23 -6.41 6.28
C ALA A 66 4.39 -5.64 6.92
N ALA A 67 5.60 -6.16 6.90
CA ALA A 67 6.75 -5.49 7.49
C ALA A 67 7.00 -4.11 6.84
N VAL A 68 6.83 -4.03 5.51
CA VAL A 68 7.01 -2.79 4.73
C VAL A 68 5.98 -2.72 3.61
N LEU A 69 5.44 -1.53 3.37
CA LEU A 69 4.75 -1.15 2.14
C LEU A 69 5.68 -0.25 1.32
N ARG A 70 6.14 -0.74 0.18
CA ARG A 70 6.92 0.02 -0.79
C ARG A 70 6.03 0.48 -1.94
N ALA A 71 5.72 1.77 -1.94
CA ALA A 71 4.97 2.44 -3.00
C ALA A 71 5.96 2.97 -4.06
N GLU A 72 5.97 2.34 -5.24
CA GLU A 72 6.83 2.70 -6.36
C GLU A 72 6.09 3.54 -7.40
N HIS A 73 6.79 4.48 -8.04
CA HIS A 73 6.27 5.36 -9.08
C HIS A 73 5.05 6.18 -8.62
N VAL A 74 5.03 6.52 -7.33
CA VAL A 74 3.93 7.27 -6.73
C VAL A 74 4.05 8.74 -7.10
N THR A 75 2.92 9.38 -7.43
CA THR A 75 2.90 10.84 -7.60
C THR A 75 3.11 11.52 -6.25
N ARG A 76 3.68 12.73 -6.24
CA ARG A 76 3.90 13.48 -4.99
C ARG A 76 2.62 13.65 -4.17
N GLU A 77 1.55 14.09 -4.82
CA GLU A 77 0.24 14.31 -4.17
C GLU A 77 -0.29 13.03 -3.52
N PHE A 78 -0.25 11.91 -4.22
CA PHE A 78 -0.76 10.66 -3.65
C PHE A 78 0.18 10.09 -2.57
N GLY A 79 1.49 10.34 -2.68
CA GLY A 79 2.47 10.03 -1.64
C GLY A 79 2.19 10.79 -0.33
N GLU A 80 1.71 12.03 -0.40
CA GLU A 80 1.29 12.81 0.77
C GLU A 80 0.07 12.16 1.44
N TYR A 81 -0.93 11.69 0.68
CA TYR A 81 -2.07 10.94 1.24
C TYR A 81 -1.67 9.63 1.91
N LEU A 82 -0.75 8.86 1.31
CA LEU A 82 -0.23 7.62 1.92
C LEU A 82 0.51 7.91 3.23
N LEU A 83 1.30 8.98 3.26
CA LEU A 83 2.07 9.37 4.43
C LEU A 83 1.17 9.88 5.56
N GLU A 84 0.16 10.69 5.25
CA GLU A 84 -0.84 11.13 6.23
C GLU A 84 -1.57 9.93 6.84
N ALA A 85 -2.10 9.03 6.00
CA ALA A 85 -2.73 7.80 6.47
C ALA A 85 -1.80 6.95 7.35
N ALA A 86 -0.55 6.74 6.92
CA ALA A 86 0.41 5.95 7.70
C ALA A 86 0.75 6.60 9.05
N ARG A 87 0.77 7.94 9.14
CA ARG A 87 0.94 8.66 10.40
C ARG A 87 -0.27 8.53 11.30
N ASP A 88 -1.48 8.67 10.76
CA ASP A 88 -2.74 8.56 11.51
C ASP A 88 -2.89 7.16 12.14
N HIS A 89 -2.38 6.12 11.46
CA HIS A 89 -2.34 4.74 11.96
C HIS A 89 -1.07 4.38 12.74
N GLY A 90 -0.10 5.30 12.89
CA GLY A 90 1.13 5.07 13.66
C GLY A 90 2.10 4.05 13.04
N VAL A 91 2.11 3.91 11.72
CA VAL A 91 2.93 2.94 10.94
C VAL A 91 3.80 3.62 9.87
N ALA A 92 4.05 4.92 9.99
CA ALA A 92 4.77 5.72 9.00
C ALA A 92 6.18 5.20 8.71
N GLU A 93 6.85 4.59 9.69
CA GLU A 93 8.16 3.97 9.56
C GLU A 93 8.18 2.71 8.68
N ARG A 94 6.99 2.13 8.41
CA ARG A 94 6.80 0.95 7.55
C ARG A 94 6.40 1.33 6.13
N LEU A 95 6.19 2.62 5.84
CA LEU A 95 5.91 3.14 4.50
C LEU A 95 7.20 3.62 3.84
N GLN A 96 7.43 3.19 2.60
CA GLN A 96 8.51 3.67 1.74
C GLN A 96 7.90 4.16 0.42
N THR A 97 8.24 5.39 0.02
CA THR A 97 7.84 5.95 -1.27
C THR A 97 9.08 6.11 -2.15
N ALA A 98 8.99 5.70 -3.42
CA ALA A 98 10.08 5.73 -4.39
C ALA A 98 9.59 6.17 -5.78
#